data_AF-A0AA43CI25-F1
#
_entry.id   AF-A0AA43CI25-F1
#
_cell.length_a   1.000
_cell.length_b   1.000
_cell.length_c   1.000
_cell.angle_alpha   90.00
_cell.angle_beta   90.00
_cell.angle_gamma   90.00
#
_symmetry.space_group_name_H-M   'P 1'
#
loop_
_entity.id
_entity.type
_entity.pdbx_description
1 polymer ?
#
loop_
_entity_poly.entity_id
_entity_poly.type
_entity_poly.pdbx_seq_one_letter_code
_entity_poly.pdbx_strand_id
1 'polypeptide(L)'
;MKADTNKQIYLLTHPLFLGALLALILNDHLFKAVYPSWLTGKLSDFSGLFVFPVFLAVVLGRWWHSRRSMIVLHLAVGLCFALWKLAPVEIMLDWLGSLTTWPMPGRVKDATDLMALNILPMSYWFLRRPDSKTIRIFRPGMVQRALASMVLLASGWAIMATSEDMSYPGQPHGCCDGIRGNVDGDENDVLDISDLTYLVDYVYNNGPRPSCIEEADINASGDKNPIDEDDVEYLWRYMTLAGPPPPECPY
;
A
#
# COMPACT_ATOMS: atom_id res chain seq x y z
N MET A 1 28.06 -17.67 15.99
CA MET A 1 26.79 -17.32 16.66
C MET A 1 26.77 -15.88 17.14
N LYS A 2 27.62 -15.44 18.08
CA LYS A 2 27.54 -14.07 18.66
C LYS A 2 27.68 -12.90 17.65
N ALA A 3 28.52 -13.03 16.62
CA ALA A 3 28.72 -11.97 15.63
C ALA A 3 27.49 -11.73 14.74
N ASP A 4 26.74 -12.79 14.41
CA ASP A 4 25.52 -12.69 13.60
C ASP A 4 24.40 -12.00 14.39
N THR A 5 24.26 -12.34 15.67
CA THR A 5 23.27 -11.71 16.57
C THR A 5 23.53 -10.21 16.77
N ASN A 6 24.79 -9.80 16.94
CA ASN A 6 25.12 -8.37 17.06
C ASN A 6 24.81 -7.61 15.76
N LYS A 7 25.04 -8.22 14.59
CA LYS A 7 24.67 -7.65 13.30
C LYS A 7 23.15 -7.49 13.17
N GLN A 8 22.38 -8.51 13.54
CA GLN A 8 20.91 -8.46 13.51
C GLN A 8 20.37 -7.33 14.40
N ILE A 9 20.86 -7.23 15.64
CA ILE A 9 20.47 -6.16 16.57
C ILE A 9 20.81 -4.79 15.97
N TYR A 10 22.03 -4.62 15.45
CA TYR A 10 22.45 -3.36 14.82
C TYR A 10 21.53 -2.95 13.68
N LEU A 11 21.17 -3.88 12.78
CA LEU A 11 20.29 -3.61 11.65
C LEU A 11 18.89 -3.16 12.10
N LEU A 12 18.30 -3.86 13.08
CA LEU A 12 16.98 -3.55 13.61
C LEU A 12 16.95 -2.21 14.35
N THR A 13 18.03 -1.84 15.06
CA THR A 13 18.11 -0.57 15.79
C THR A 13 18.65 0.58 14.94
N HIS A 14 18.90 0.36 13.65
CA HIS A 14 19.48 1.40 12.79
C HIS A 14 18.42 2.46 12.44
N PRO A 15 18.75 3.76 12.45
CA PRO A 15 17.79 4.83 12.18
C PRO A 15 17.08 4.70 10.83
N LEU A 16 17.77 4.25 9.78
CA LEU A 16 17.14 3.99 8.48
C LEU A 16 16.04 2.92 8.53
N PHE A 17 16.26 1.82 9.27
CA PHE A 17 15.28 0.77 9.41
C PHE A 17 14.11 1.22 10.27
N LEU A 18 14.39 1.89 11.39
CA LEU A 18 13.36 2.46 12.27
C LEU A 18 12.52 3.52 11.56
N GLY A 19 13.14 4.38 10.75
CA GLY A 19 12.44 5.40 9.97
C GLY A 19 11.50 4.78 8.92
N ALA A 20 11.97 3.77 8.18
CA ALA A 20 11.14 3.06 7.21
C ALA A 20 10.00 2.27 7.88
N LEU A 21 10.27 1.60 9.02
CA LEU A 21 9.23 0.90 9.78
C LEU A 21 8.20 1.86 10.37
N LEU A 22 8.64 2.99 10.92
CA LEU A 22 7.74 4.04 11.42
C LEU A 22 6.89 4.60 10.27
N ALA A 23 7.50 4.89 9.12
CA ALA A 23 6.77 5.34 7.93
C ALA A 23 5.72 4.32 7.49
N LEU A 24 6.07 3.02 7.46
CA LEU A 24 5.11 1.95 7.16
C LEU A 24 3.94 1.92 8.15
N ILE A 25 4.22 1.90 9.45
CA ILE A 25 3.19 1.83 10.50
C ILE A 25 2.29 3.06 10.49
N LEU A 26 2.87 4.26 10.47
CA LEU A 26 2.08 5.50 10.46
C LEU A 26 1.26 5.61 9.17
N ASN A 27 1.82 5.20 8.05
CA ASN A 27 1.11 5.24 6.78
C ASN A 27 -0.08 4.28 6.77
N ASP A 28 0.15 3.01 7.12
CA ASP A 28 -0.88 1.98 6.98
C ASP A 28 -1.96 2.05 8.06
N HIS A 29 -1.62 2.52 9.27
CA HIS A 29 -2.57 2.57 10.38
C HIS A 29 -3.14 3.95 10.68
N LEU A 30 -2.52 5.04 10.20
CA LEU A 30 -3.03 6.39 10.43
C LEU A 30 -3.34 7.11 9.13
N PHE A 31 -2.39 7.20 8.19
CA PHE A 31 -2.58 8.04 7.02
C PHE A 31 -3.59 7.45 6.04
N LYS A 32 -3.59 6.14 5.81
CA LYS A 32 -4.62 5.51 4.97
C LYS A 32 -6.02 5.65 5.56
N ALA A 33 -6.16 5.71 6.88
CA ALA A 33 -7.44 5.86 7.56
C ALA A 33 -8.00 7.30 7.50
N VAL A 34 -7.14 8.31 7.30
CA VAL A 34 -7.54 9.73 7.27
C VAL A 34 -7.48 10.31 5.85
N TYR A 35 -6.57 9.82 5.01
CA TYR A 35 -6.31 10.27 3.64
C TYR A 35 -5.96 9.08 2.73
N PRO A 36 -6.95 8.23 2.38
CA PRO A 36 -6.76 7.23 1.34
C PRO A 36 -6.35 7.93 0.04
N SER A 37 -5.23 7.49 -0.56
CA SER A 37 -4.72 8.07 -1.81
C SER A 37 -3.71 7.15 -2.48
N TRP A 38 -3.47 7.39 -3.77
CA TRP A 38 -2.40 6.72 -4.53
C TRP A 38 -1.01 6.92 -3.89
N LEU A 39 -0.79 8.06 -3.23
CA LEU A 39 0.49 8.39 -2.59
C LEU A 39 0.73 7.57 -1.32
N THR A 40 -0.30 7.37 -0.48
CA THR A 40 -0.20 6.52 0.72
C THR A 40 -0.05 5.04 0.32
N GLY A 41 -0.66 4.62 -0.80
CA GLY A 41 -0.40 3.31 -1.42
C GLY A 41 1.08 3.11 -1.79
N LYS A 42 1.68 4.06 -2.51
CA LYS A 42 3.10 3.96 -2.91
C LYS A 42 4.05 4.04 -1.73
N LEU A 43 3.79 4.92 -0.75
CA LEU A 43 4.64 5.04 0.44
C LEU A 43 4.70 3.72 1.22
N SER A 44 3.58 3.00 1.30
CA SER A 44 3.50 1.65 1.84
C SER A 44 4.40 0.69 1.05
N ASP A 45 4.26 0.64 -0.27
CA ASP A 45 5.05 -0.26 -1.13
C ASP A 45 6.57 0.02 -1.00
N PHE A 46 6.98 1.29 -0.99
CA PHE A 46 8.39 1.66 -0.79
C PHE A 46 8.92 1.28 0.59
N SER A 47 8.14 1.54 1.65
CA SER A 47 8.55 1.24 3.02
C SER A 47 8.57 -0.27 3.27
N GLY A 48 7.55 -0.99 2.80
CA GLY A 48 7.43 -2.44 2.88
C GLY A 48 8.54 -3.16 2.13
N LEU A 49 8.82 -2.79 0.87
CA LEU A 49 9.91 -3.39 0.08
C LEU A 49 11.31 -3.09 0.65
N PHE A 50 11.48 -2.04 1.46
CA PHE A 50 12.70 -1.82 2.22
C PHE A 50 12.77 -2.68 3.49
N VAL A 51 11.70 -2.71 4.28
CA VAL A 51 11.64 -3.39 5.59
C VAL A 51 11.64 -4.92 5.42
N PHE A 52 10.91 -5.45 4.45
CA PHE A 52 10.63 -6.88 4.31
C PHE A 52 11.87 -7.75 4.04
N PRO A 53 12.77 -7.44 3.07
CA PRO A 53 13.98 -8.23 2.87
C PRO A 53 14.90 -8.21 4.09
N VAL A 54 14.95 -7.08 4.83
CA VAL A 54 15.73 -6.97 6.06
C VAL A 54 15.15 -7.85 7.17
N PHE A 55 13.82 -7.79 7.36
CA PHE A 55 13.10 -8.64 8.29
C PHE A 55 13.34 -10.13 7.99
N LEU A 56 13.14 -10.57 6.76
CA LEU A 56 13.39 -11.96 6.34
C LEU A 56 14.84 -12.38 6.58
N ALA A 57 15.81 -11.53 6.22
CA ALA A 57 17.22 -11.83 6.46
C ALA A 57 17.56 -11.98 7.96
N VAL A 58 16.88 -11.24 8.84
CA VAL A 58 17.05 -11.35 10.29
C VAL A 58 16.37 -12.63 10.82
N VAL A 59 15.11 -12.89 10.47
CA VAL A 59 14.33 -14.07 10.92
C VAL A 59 14.95 -15.37 10.44
N LEU A 60 15.29 -15.44 9.15
CA LEU A 60 15.92 -16.61 8.56
C LEU A 60 17.40 -16.72 8.93
N GLY A 61 17.95 -15.71 9.62
CA GLY A 61 19.26 -15.72 10.26
C GLY A 61 20.39 -16.29 9.40
N ARG A 62 20.91 -17.46 9.82
CA ARG A 62 22.16 -18.06 9.33
C ARG A 62 22.16 -18.44 7.85
N TRP A 63 20.99 -18.57 7.24
CA TRP A 63 20.81 -19.08 5.88
C TRP A 63 21.09 -18.01 4.81
N TRP A 64 21.08 -16.71 5.16
CA TRP A 64 21.07 -15.61 4.19
C TRP A 64 22.28 -14.66 4.30
N HIS A 65 23.46 -15.21 4.61
CA HIS A 65 24.67 -14.41 4.79
C HIS A 65 25.60 -14.31 3.56
N SER A 66 25.37 -15.12 2.51
CA SER A 66 26.17 -15.06 1.28
C SER A 66 25.70 -13.93 0.37
N ARG A 67 26.61 -13.33 -0.40
CA ARG A 67 26.25 -12.32 -1.42
C ARG A 67 25.21 -12.86 -2.40
N ARG A 68 25.34 -14.13 -2.79
CA ARG A 68 24.41 -14.79 -3.72
C ARG A 68 23.03 -14.97 -3.09
N SER A 69 22.94 -15.43 -1.84
CA SER A 69 21.64 -15.60 -1.18
C SER A 69 20.94 -14.26 -0.93
N MET A 70 21.67 -13.19 -0.60
CA MET A 70 21.09 -11.85 -0.51
C MET A 70 20.53 -11.37 -1.86
N ILE A 71 21.25 -11.59 -2.97
CA ILE A 71 20.74 -11.24 -4.31
C ILE A 71 19.47 -12.04 -4.61
N VAL A 72 19.51 -13.36 -4.38
CA VAL A 72 18.34 -14.24 -4.58
C VAL A 72 17.15 -13.79 -3.74
N LEU A 73 17.36 -13.36 -2.49
CA LEU A 73 16.29 -12.83 -1.62
C LEU A 73 15.61 -11.62 -2.26
N HIS A 74 16.38 -10.62 -2.71
CA HIS A 74 15.81 -9.40 -3.26
C HIS A 74 15.16 -9.64 -4.62
N LEU A 75 15.75 -10.52 -5.45
CA LEU A 75 15.12 -10.93 -6.70
C LEU A 75 13.82 -11.68 -6.45
N ALA A 76 13.77 -12.58 -5.46
CA ALA A 76 12.57 -13.30 -5.10
C ALA A 76 11.48 -12.37 -4.56
N VAL A 77 11.82 -11.44 -3.65
CA VAL A 77 10.88 -10.42 -3.15
C VAL A 77 10.35 -9.56 -4.29
N GLY A 78 11.24 -9.04 -5.16
CA GLY A 78 10.84 -8.22 -6.29
C GLY A 78 9.98 -8.97 -7.30
N LEU A 79 10.29 -10.25 -7.56
CA LEU A 79 9.48 -11.10 -8.43
C LEU A 79 8.10 -11.38 -7.82
N CYS A 80 8.03 -11.74 -6.54
CA CYS A 80 6.76 -11.95 -5.84
C CYS A 80 5.91 -10.68 -5.84
N PHE A 81 6.51 -9.51 -5.62
CA PHE A 81 5.82 -8.21 -5.69
C PHE A 81 5.31 -7.91 -7.10
N ALA A 82 6.14 -8.08 -8.13
CA ALA A 82 5.74 -7.85 -9.51
C ALA A 82 4.64 -8.84 -9.95
N LEU A 83 4.72 -10.10 -9.54
CA LEU A 83 3.67 -11.09 -9.79
C LEU A 83 2.37 -10.71 -9.07
N TRP A 84 2.44 -10.24 -7.83
CA TRP A 84 1.26 -9.77 -7.11
C TRP A 84 0.55 -8.62 -7.84
N LYS A 85 1.32 -7.61 -8.30
CA LYS A 85 0.78 -6.41 -8.97
C LYS A 85 0.36 -6.65 -10.44
N LEU A 86 1.02 -7.56 -11.16
CA LEU A 86 0.79 -7.76 -12.60
C LEU A 86 0.05 -9.04 -12.99
N ALA A 87 0.14 -10.12 -12.22
CA ALA A 87 -0.33 -11.42 -12.72
C ALA A 87 -1.86 -11.43 -12.87
N PRO A 88 -2.42 -12.06 -13.92
CA PRO A 88 -3.86 -12.26 -14.06
C PRO A 88 -4.32 -13.41 -13.14
N VAL A 89 -4.20 -13.21 -11.82
CA VAL A 89 -4.57 -14.23 -10.81
C VAL A 89 -6.08 -14.31 -10.62
N GLU A 90 -6.88 -13.48 -11.29
CA GLU A 90 -8.35 -13.45 -11.22
C GLU A 90 -8.94 -14.85 -11.40
N ILE A 91 -8.50 -15.58 -12.42
CA ILE A 91 -8.98 -16.95 -12.66
C ILE A 91 -8.75 -17.83 -11.41
N MET A 92 -7.56 -17.78 -10.82
CA MET A 92 -7.23 -18.62 -9.65
C MET A 92 -7.93 -18.15 -8.36
N LEU A 93 -8.14 -16.84 -8.22
CA LEU A 93 -8.85 -16.26 -7.08
C LEU A 93 -10.34 -16.60 -7.15
N ASP A 94 -10.96 -16.51 -8.32
CA ASP A 94 -12.36 -16.91 -8.52
C ASP A 94 -12.57 -18.41 -8.21
N TRP A 95 -11.65 -19.27 -8.67
CA TRP A 95 -11.67 -20.69 -8.33
C TRP A 95 -11.55 -20.92 -6.81
N LEU A 96 -10.67 -20.19 -6.11
CA LEU A 96 -10.48 -20.34 -4.66
C LEU A 96 -11.67 -19.78 -3.86
N GLY A 97 -12.31 -18.71 -4.35
CA GLY A 97 -13.50 -18.10 -3.76
C GLY A 97 -14.72 -18.98 -3.93
N SER A 98 -14.79 -19.74 -5.01
CA SER A 98 -15.82 -20.78 -5.16
C SER A 98 -15.69 -21.92 -4.14
N LEU A 99 -14.50 -22.13 -3.55
CA LEU A 99 -14.25 -23.16 -2.52
C LEU A 99 -14.30 -22.63 -1.09
N THR A 100 -14.17 -21.31 -0.88
CA THR A 100 -14.02 -20.72 0.45
C THR A 100 -14.89 -19.48 0.62
N THR A 101 -15.51 -19.31 1.78
CA THR A 101 -16.25 -18.09 2.14
C THR A 101 -15.32 -16.95 2.59
N TRP A 102 -14.02 -17.05 2.30
CA TRP A 102 -13.03 -16.07 2.74
C TRP A 102 -13.11 -14.86 1.81
N PRO A 103 -13.24 -13.62 2.34
CA PRO A 103 -13.28 -12.43 1.49
C PRO A 103 -11.99 -12.33 0.69
N MET A 104 -12.12 -12.18 -0.62
CA MET A 104 -10.97 -12.08 -1.49
C MET A 104 -10.20 -10.80 -1.19
N PRO A 105 -8.86 -10.86 -1.12
CA PRO A 105 -8.07 -9.65 -0.97
C PRO A 105 -8.33 -8.74 -2.17
N GLY A 106 -8.76 -7.50 -1.90
CA GLY A 106 -8.86 -6.46 -2.90
C GLY A 106 -7.53 -6.29 -3.61
N ARG A 107 -7.56 -6.10 -4.93
CA ARG A 107 -6.33 -5.95 -5.70
C ARG A 107 -6.51 -4.97 -6.83
N VAL A 108 -5.91 -3.80 -6.66
CA VAL A 108 -5.75 -2.81 -7.72
C VAL A 108 -4.51 -3.19 -8.55
N LYS A 109 -4.72 -3.43 -9.85
CA LYS A 109 -3.61 -3.65 -10.80
C LYS A 109 -3.03 -2.30 -11.21
N ASP A 110 -2.10 -1.77 -10.42
CA ASP A 110 -1.35 -0.56 -10.79
C ASP A 110 0.10 -0.93 -11.17
N ALA A 111 0.42 -0.79 -12.46
CA ALA A 111 1.78 -1.03 -12.96
C ALA A 111 2.79 0.01 -12.47
N THR A 112 2.33 1.19 -12.03
CA THR A 112 3.19 2.24 -11.47
C THR A 112 3.74 1.88 -10.08
N ASP A 113 3.14 0.90 -9.39
CA ASP A 113 3.66 0.36 -8.14
C ASP A 113 5.01 -0.35 -8.31
N LEU A 114 5.33 -0.80 -9.53
CA LEU A 114 6.65 -1.35 -9.86
C LEU A 114 7.78 -0.34 -9.66
N MET A 115 7.47 0.96 -9.61
CA MET A 115 8.45 1.98 -9.24
C MET A 115 9.03 1.73 -7.84
N ALA A 116 8.27 1.11 -6.93
CA ALA A 116 8.74 0.78 -5.59
C ALA A 116 9.90 -0.24 -5.60
N LEU A 117 10.06 -1.04 -6.66
CA LEU A 117 11.20 -1.96 -6.82
C LEU A 117 12.56 -1.24 -6.81
N ASN A 118 12.59 0.06 -7.11
CA ASN A 118 13.82 0.86 -7.04
C ASN A 118 14.39 0.97 -5.62
N ILE A 119 13.63 0.64 -4.58
CA ILE A 119 14.13 0.61 -3.19
C ILE A 119 14.93 -0.66 -2.87
N LEU A 120 14.76 -1.74 -3.64
CA LEU A 120 15.43 -3.03 -3.38
C LEU A 120 16.97 -2.96 -3.44
N PRO A 121 17.59 -2.24 -4.40
CA PRO A 121 19.04 -1.98 -4.35
C PRO A 121 19.50 -1.30 -3.05
N MET A 122 18.69 -0.36 -2.52
CA MET A 122 18.97 0.33 -1.27
C MET A 122 18.87 -0.61 -0.06
N SER A 123 17.83 -1.45 -0.01
CA SER A 123 17.70 -2.52 1.00
C SER A 123 18.89 -3.50 0.94
N TYR A 124 19.27 -3.93 -0.26
CA TYR A 124 20.40 -4.83 -0.46
C TYR A 124 21.70 -4.23 0.05
N TRP A 125 21.96 -2.97 -0.29
CA TRP A 125 23.11 -2.24 0.19
C TRP A 125 23.09 -2.08 1.71
N PHE A 126 21.93 -1.82 2.32
CA PHE A 126 21.77 -1.72 3.76
C PHE A 126 22.12 -3.05 4.48
N LEU A 127 21.70 -4.19 3.95
CA LEU A 127 22.07 -5.52 4.50
C LEU A 127 23.57 -5.85 4.37
N ARG A 128 24.23 -5.26 3.38
CA ARG A 128 25.67 -5.41 3.15
C ARG A 128 26.53 -4.41 3.88
N ARG A 129 25.97 -3.28 4.32
CA ARG A 129 26.68 -2.19 4.98
C ARG A 129 27.40 -2.53 6.28
N PRO A 130 26.99 -3.47 7.14
CA PRO A 130 27.56 -3.46 8.47
C PRO A 130 28.97 -4.07 8.40
N ASP A 131 29.93 -3.17 8.57
CA ASP A 131 31.36 -3.42 8.49
C ASP A 131 31.75 -4.29 9.68
N SER A 132 32.34 -5.47 9.42
CA SER A 132 32.51 -6.50 10.46
C SER A 132 33.31 -6.00 11.67
N LYS A 133 34.12 -4.94 11.49
CA LYS A 133 34.91 -4.29 12.55
C LYS A 133 34.02 -3.52 13.54
N THR A 134 33.12 -2.67 13.06
CA THR A 134 32.21 -1.87 13.93
C THR A 134 31.24 -2.78 14.68
N ILE A 135 30.68 -3.80 14.02
CA ILE A 135 29.79 -4.79 14.67
C ILE A 135 30.51 -5.61 15.74
N ARG A 136 31.80 -5.94 15.53
CA ARG A 136 32.60 -6.69 16.51
C ARG A 136 32.85 -5.90 17.78
N ILE A 137 32.97 -4.57 17.67
CA ILE A 137 33.16 -3.65 18.81
C ILE A 137 31.82 -3.36 19.49
N PHE A 138 30.72 -3.33 18.72
CA PHE A 138 29.36 -3.16 19.24
C PHE A 138 28.96 -4.34 20.13
N ARG A 139 28.84 -4.08 21.44
CA ARG A 139 28.33 -5.03 22.43
C ARG A 139 26.95 -4.60 22.87
N PRO A 140 25.88 -5.20 22.31
CA PRO A 140 24.54 -4.77 22.63
C PRO A 140 24.19 -5.08 24.09
N GLY A 141 23.85 -4.03 24.83
CA GLY A 141 23.34 -4.12 26.20
C GLY A 141 21.95 -4.75 26.24
N MET A 142 21.45 -5.03 27.45
CA MET A 142 20.13 -5.65 27.65
C MET A 142 19.00 -4.83 27.01
N VAL A 143 19.05 -3.50 27.14
CA VAL A 143 18.07 -2.57 26.55
C VAL A 143 18.04 -2.66 25.02
N GLN A 144 19.20 -2.70 24.35
CA GLN A 144 19.25 -2.79 22.89
C GLN A 144 18.74 -4.13 22.35
N ARG A 145 18.95 -5.21 23.11
CA ARG A 145 18.38 -6.53 22.78
C ARG A 145 16.87 -6.51 22.89
N ALA A 146 16.34 -5.95 23.98
CA ALA A 146 14.90 -5.79 24.17
C ALA A 146 14.29 -4.92 23.06
N LEU A 147 14.91 -3.78 22.74
CA LEU A 147 14.48 -2.90 21.66
C LEU A 147 14.47 -3.62 20.31
N ALA A 148 15.55 -4.33 19.96
CA ALA A 148 15.61 -5.09 18.71
C ALA A 148 14.51 -6.16 18.65
N SER A 149 14.24 -6.87 19.75
CA SER A 149 13.12 -7.82 19.82
C SER A 149 11.77 -7.14 19.61
N MET A 150 11.53 -5.98 20.24
CA MET A 150 10.29 -5.21 20.04
C MET A 150 10.14 -4.76 18.59
N VAL A 151 11.22 -4.23 17.99
CA VAL A 151 11.24 -3.79 16.59
C VAL A 151 11.00 -4.95 15.63
N LEU A 152 11.54 -6.14 15.92
CA LEU A 152 11.31 -7.33 15.11
C LEU A 152 9.84 -7.77 15.15
N LEU A 153 9.22 -7.75 16.33
CA LEU A 153 7.80 -8.06 16.49
C LEU A 153 6.93 -7.01 15.80
N ALA A 154 7.23 -5.72 15.97
CA ALA A 154 6.55 -4.63 15.29
C ALA A 154 6.67 -4.71 13.77
N SER A 155 7.83 -5.13 13.26
CA SER A 155 8.03 -5.38 11.81
C SER A 155 7.15 -6.53 11.32
N GLY A 156 7.11 -7.64 12.06
CA GLY A 156 6.25 -8.78 11.70
C GLY A 156 4.78 -8.40 11.70
N TRP A 157 4.33 -7.63 12.70
CA TRP A 157 2.97 -7.10 12.76
C TRP A 157 2.66 -6.13 11.61
N ALA A 158 3.54 -5.15 11.35
CA ALA A 158 3.35 -4.17 10.28
C ALA A 158 3.33 -4.80 8.88
N ILE A 159 4.13 -5.85 8.63
CA ILE A 159 4.14 -6.58 7.35
C ILE A 159 2.90 -7.47 7.20
N MET A 160 2.44 -8.08 8.30
CA MET A 160 1.26 -8.96 8.31
C MET A 160 -0.06 -8.19 8.45
N ALA A 161 0.00 -6.87 8.66
CA ALA A 161 -1.16 -6.01 8.56
C ALA A 161 -1.61 -6.04 7.11
N THR A 162 -2.44 -7.03 6.78
CA THR A 162 -3.38 -6.96 5.68
C THR A 162 -4.14 -5.67 5.91
N SER A 163 -3.90 -4.66 5.08
CA SER A 163 -4.83 -3.56 4.97
C SER A 163 -6.21 -4.19 4.83
N GLU A 164 -7.17 -3.71 5.60
CA GLU A 164 -8.50 -3.54 5.04
C GLU A 164 -8.26 -2.62 3.84
N ASP A 165 -7.85 -3.20 2.70
CA ASP A 165 -8.18 -2.59 1.43
C ASP A 165 -9.69 -2.45 1.55
N MET A 166 -10.17 -1.21 1.50
CA MET A 166 -11.60 -0.92 1.45
C MET A 166 -12.21 -1.99 0.59
N SER A 167 -12.91 -2.90 1.24
CA SER A 167 -13.69 -3.89 0.54
C SER A 167 -14.56 -3.05 -0.38
N TYR A 168 -14.48 -3.32 -1.68
CA TYR A 168 -15.60 -3.08 -2.55
C TYR A 168 -16.54 -4.28 -2.34
N PRO A 169 -17.44 -4.30 -1.34
CA PRO A 169 -18.56 -5.20 -1.45
C PRO A 169 -19.41 -4.64 -2.59
N GLY A 170 -19.60 -5.47 -3.62
CA GLY A 170 -20.71 -5.24 -4.52
C GLY A 170 -22.02 -5.19 -3.71
N GLN A 171 -22.60 -3.98 -3.66
CA GLN A 171 -24.02 -3.64 -3.50
C GLN A 171 -24.64 -3.62 -2.07
N PRO A 172 -25.68 -2.80 -1.81
CA PRO A 172 -26.00 -1.47 -2.35
C PRO A 172 -26.32 -0.46 -1.22
N HIS A 173 -25.54 0.61 -1.08
CA HIS A 173 -26.19 1.90 -0.80
C HIS A 173 -27.01 2.27 -2.05
N GLY A 174 -28.07 3.06 -1.90
CA GLY A 174 -28.79 3.55 -3.06
C GLY A 174 -27.78 4.23 -3.97
N CYS A 175 -27.80 3.91 -5.26
CA CYS A 175 -26.97 4.68 -6.20
C CYS A 175 -27.45 6.13 -6.13
N CYS A 176 -26.54 7.05 -5.82
CA CYS A 176 -26.85 8.45 -5.64
C CYS A 176 -27.65 8.74 -4.34
N ASP A 177 -27.00 8.65 -3.19
CA ASP A 177 -27.61 8.96 -1.88
C ASP A 177 -27.09 10.34 -1.39
N GLY A 178 -27.95 11.36 -1.31
CA GLY A 178 -27.52 12.69 -0.83
C GLY A 178 -26.90 13.57 -1.93
N ILE A 179 -25.62 13.94 -1.79
CA ILE A 179 -24.90 14.76 -2.78
C ILE A 179 -24.04 13.87 -3.66
N ARG A 180 -23.95 14.20 -4.94
CA ARG A 180 -23.08 13.47 -5.87
C ARG A 180 -21.61 13.57 -5.47
N GLY A 181 -20.86 12.52 -5.77
CA GLY A 181 -19.41 12.52 -5.78
C GLY A 181 -18.76 11.41 -4.97
N ASN A 182 -19.52 10.45 -4.45
CA ASN A 182 -18.99 9.18 -3.96
C ASN A 182 -18.75 8.23 -5.15
N VAL A 183 -17.73 8.57 -5.95
CA VAL A 183 -17.43 7.91 -7.22
C VAL A 183 -16.83 6.53 -6.98
N ASP A 184 -16.05 6.39 -5.91
CA ASP A 184 -15.44 5.12 -5.53
C ASP A 184 -16.39 4.20 -4.75
N GLY A 185 -17.56 4.70 -4.35
CA GLY A 185 -18.65 3.92 -3.78
C GLY A 185 -18.38 3.44 -2.35
N ASP A 186 -17.67 4.24 -1.56
CA ASP A 186 -17.39 3.95 -0.15
C ASP A 186 -18.69 3.88 0.68
N GLU A 187 -18.72 3.00 1.70
CA GLU A 187 -19.92 2.74 2.53
C GLU A 187 -20.32 3.93 3.41
N ASN A 188 -19.41 4.87 3.68
CA ASN A 188 -19.69 6.02 4.53
C ASN A 188 -20.15 7.24 3.74
N ASP A 189 -20.13 7.16 2.40
CA ASP A 189 -20.59 8.20 1.50
C ASP A 189 -19.84 9.52 1.70
N VAL A 190 -18.51 9.42 1.75
CA VAL A 190 -17.61 10.51 2.10
C VAL A 190 -16.89 11.00 0.86
N LEU A 191 -17.29 12.19 0.41
CA LEU A 191 -16.60 12.85 -0.70
C LEU A 191 -15.18 13.31 -0.29
N ASP A 192 -14.16 12.62 -0.80
CA ASP A 192 -12.74 12.90 -0.55
C ASP A 192 -11.83 12.76 -1.80
N ILE A 193 -10.51 12.70 -1.60
CA ILE A 193 -9.53 12.67 -2.70
C ILE A 193 -9.51 11.33 -3.45
N SER A 194 -10.03 10.27 -2.83
CA SER A 194 -10.18 8.95 -3.42
C SER A 194 -11.19 8.99 -4.57
N ASP A 195 -12.32 9.68 -4.39
CA ASP A 195 -13.32 9.91 -5.44
C ASP A 195 -12.72 10.62 -6.64
N LEU A 196 -12.00 11.71 -6.39
CA LEU A 196 -11.34 12.45 -7.46
C LEU A 196 -10.28 11.60 -8.16
N THR A 197 -9.51 10.81 -7.40
CA THR A 197 -8.50 9.93 -7.97
C THR A 197 -9.15 8.85 -8.84
N TYR A 198 -10.24 8.25 -8.36
CA TYR A 198 -11.02 7.26 -9.10
C TYR A 198 -11.58 7.86 -10.39
N LEU A 199 -12.20 9.04 -10.30
CA LEU A 199 -12.79 9.73 -11.44
C LEU A 199 -11.73 10.09 -12.50
N VAL A 200 -10.57 10.60 -12.07
CA VAL A 200 -9.42 10.85 -12.95
C VAL A 200 -8.94 9.56 -13.63
N ASP A 201 -8.84 8.47 -12.88
CA ASP A 201 -8.39 7.18 -13.44
C ASP A 201 -9.38 6.63 -14.47
N TYR A 202 -10.69 6.72 -14.21
CA TYR A 202 -11.72 6.33 -15.16
C TYR A 202 -11.68 7.18 -16.45
N VAL A 203 -11.65 8.50 -16.31
CA VAL A 203 -11.71 9.44 -17.45
C VAL A 203 -10.42 9.42 -18.28
N TYR A 204 -9.24 9.41 -17.64
CA TYR A 204 -7.96 9.61 -18.34
C TYR A 204 -7.09 8.35 -18.46
N ASN A 205 -7.22 7.37 -17.56
CA ASN A 205 -6.29 6.24 -17.46
C ASN A 205 -6.90 4.87 -17.84
N ASN A 206 -8.10 4.85 -18.43
CA ASN A 206 -8.88 3.63 -18.70
C ASN A 206 -9.12 2.79 -17.43
N GLY A 207 -9.41 3.48 -16.32
CA GLY A 207 -9.79 2.88 -15.06
C GLY A 207 -11.12 2.11 -15.14
N PRO A 208 -11.48 1.39 -14.06
CA PRO A 208 -12.75 0.68 -13.99
C PRO A 208 -13.93 1.64 -14.10
N ARG A 209 -15.03 1.17 -14.71
CA ARG A 209 -16.28 1.94 -14.80
C ARG A 209 -16.91 2.08 -13.39
N PRO A 210 -17.32 3.30 -12.98
CA PRO A 210 -18.02 3.51 -11.72
C PRO A 210 -19.23 2.60 -11.56
N SER A 211 -19.47 2.15 -10.33
CA SER A 211 -20.61 1.30 -9.97
C SER A 211 -21.94 2.05 -10.07
N CYS A 212 -21.93 3.34 -9.72
CA CYS A 212 -23.03 4.28 -9.85
C CYS A 212 -22.62 5.40 -10.80
N ILE A 213 -23.37 5.58 -11.89
CA ILE A 213 -23.01 6.57 -12.91
C ILE A 213 -23.42 7.97 -12.45
N GLU A 214 -24.50 8.04 -11.69
CA GLU A 214 -25.10 9.25 -11.16
C GLU A 214 -24.20 9.94 -10.13
N GLU A 215 -23.47 9.16 -9.33
CA GLU A 215 -22.43 9.64 -8.42
C GLU A 215 -21.20 10.17 -9.17
N ALA A 216 -20.89 9.59 -10.34
CA ALA A 216 -19.73 9.95 -11.15
C ALA A 216 -19.99 11.11 -12.15
N ASP A 217 -21.26 11.37 -12.48
CA ASP A 217 -21.75 12.55 -13.22
C ASP A 217 -21.89 13.72 -12.25
N ILE A 218 -20.74 14.21 -11.76
CA ILE A 218 -20.63 15.21 -10.68
C ILE A 218 -21.39 16.49 -11.01
N ASN A 219 -21.36 16.91 -12.27
CA ASN A 219 -22.01 18.15 -12.70
C ASN A 219 -23.49 17.97 -13.07
N ALA A 220 -24.01 16.73 -13.02
CA ALA A 220 -25.37 16.35 -13.42
C ALA A 220 -25.71 16.75 -14.86
N SER A 221 -24.78 16.52 -15.79
CA SER A 221 -24.86 16.89 -17.21
C SER A 221 -26.13 16.33 -17.89
N GLY A 222 -26.53 15.11 -17.53
CA GLY A 222 -27.62 14.39 -18.20
C GLY A 222 -27.30 13.98 -19.64
N ASP A 223 -26.02 13.95 -20.00
CA ASP A 223 -25.56 13.64 -21.35
C ASP A 223 -25.55 12.13 -21.66
N LYS A 224 -25.47 11.80 -22.95
CA LYS A 224 -25.35 10.39 -23.39
C LYS A 224 -24.06 9.73 -22.91
N ASN A 225 -23.02 10.53 -22.69
CA ASN A 225 -21.80 10.13 -22.02
C ASN A 225 -21.63 11.03 -20.79
N PRO A 226 -22.28 10.69 -19.67
CA PRO A 226 -22.48 11.59 -18.55
C PRO A 226 -21.25 11.73 -17.63
N ILE A 227 -20.16 11.04 -17.94
CA ILE A 227 -18.92 11.13 -17.16
C ILE A 227 -17.81 11.56 -18.11
N ASP A 228 -17.26 12.74 -17.88
CA ASP A 228 -16.20 13.31 -18.71
C ASP A 228 -15.23 14.21 -17.92
N GLU A 229 -14.44 14.99 -18.65
CA GLU A 229 -13.41 15.87 -18.08
C GLU A 229 -14.00 17.00 -17.22
N ASP A 230 -15.24 17.42 -17.49
CA ASP A 230 -15.90 18.49 -16.75
C ASP A 230 -16.28 18.04 -15.33
N ASP A 231 -16.57 16.75 -15.14
CA ASP A 231 -16.82 16.16 -13.82
C ASP A 231 -15.56 16.18 -12.93
N VAL A 232 -14.40 15.89 -13.53
CA VAL A 232 -13.10 15.96 -12.85
C VAL A 232 -12.80 17.39 -12.42
N GLU A 233 -13.00 18.37 -13.32
CA GLU A 233 -12.80 19.78 -12.98
C GLU A 233 -13.75 20.22 -11.87
N TYR A 234 -15.02 19.82 -11.94
CA TYR A 234 -16.02 20.18 -10.94
C TYR A 234 -15.62 19.68 -9.56
N LEU A 235 -15.34 18.38 -9.44
CA LEU A 235 -15.00 17.76 -8.16
C LEU A 235 -13.73 18.38 -7.57
N TRP A 236 -12.69 18.59 -8.41
CA TRP A 236 -11.49 19.31 -8.00
C TRP A 236 -11.77 20.71 -7.47
N ARG A 237 -12.63 21.49 -8.13
CA ARG A 237 -12.99 22.85 -7.70
C ARG A 237 -13.75 22.86 -6.39
N TYR A 238 -14.66 21.92 -6.18
CA TYR A 238 -15.37 21.77 -4.91
C TYR A 238 -14.39 21.44 -3.77
N MET A 239 -13.54 20.43 -3.96
CA MET A 239 -12.56 20.00 -2.97
C MET A 239 -11.52 21.06 -2.61
N THR A 240 -11.15 21.93 -3.55
CA THR A 240 -10.21 23.04 -3.34
C THR A 240 -10.88 24.33 -2.82
N LEU A 241 -12.15 24.25 -2.41
CA LEU A 241 -12.98 25.36 -1.89
C LEU A 241 -13.17 26.52 -2.89
N ALA A 242 -13.07 26.23 -4.19
CA ALA A 242 -13.22 27.18 -5.28
C ALA A 242 -14.52 26.99 -6.10
N GLY A 243 -15.33 26.00 -5.74
CA GLY A 243 -16.58 25.63 -6.42
C GLY A 243 -17.74 25.35 -5.44
N PRO A 244 -18.99 25.38 -5.93
CA PRO A 244 -20.16 24.98 -5.15
C PRO A 244 -20.15 23.48 -4.83
N PRO A 245 -20.91 23.01 -3.83
CA PRO A 245 -21.13 21.59 -3.61
C PRO A 245 -21.81 20.93 -4.83
N PRO A 246 -21.52 19.66 -5.13
CA PRO A 246 -22.19 18.92 -6.18
C PRO A 246 -23.71 18.91 -6.02
N PRO A 247 -24.47 18.78 -7.12
CA PRO A 247 -25.92 18.67 -7.07
C PRO A 247 -26.38 17.48 -6.23
N GLU A 248 -27.54 17.63 -5.59
CA GLU A 248 -28.21 16.52 -4.93
C GLU A 248 -28.67 15.46 -5.95
N CYS A 249 -28.68 14.22 -5.50
CA CYS A 249 -29.15 13.10 -6.27
C CYS A 249 -30.67 13.15 -6.48
N PRO A 250 -31.17 12.84 -7.69
CA PRO A 250 -32.61 12.79 -7.95
C PRO A 250 -33.25 11.59 -7.24
N TYR A 251 -34.31 11.84 -6.46
CA TYR A 251 -35.16 10.81 -5.83
C TYR A 251 -35.94 9.96 -6.85
#